data_AF-A0A957U265-F1
#
_entry.id   AF-A0A957U265-F1
#
_cell.length_a   1.000
_cell.length_b   1.000
_cell.length_c   1.000
_cell.angle_alpha   90.00
_cell.angle_beta   90.00
_cell.angle_gamma   90.00
#
_symmetry.space_group_name_H-M   'P 1'
#
loop_
_entity.id
_entity.type
_entity.pdbx_description
1 polymer ?
#
loop_
_entity_poly.entity_id
_entity_poly.type
_entity_poly.pdbx_seq_one_letter_code
_entity_poly.pdbx_strand_id
1 'polypeptide(L)'
;MTGMNGAPALWLQRNTSIVPLVVLRVVFGLTMFAGTLRFVAMGWVETLYLQPSFHFTYLGFGWVKPLPGVWLYVVYGAMALCALGIAAGAFYRVSMVGFFLLFSYTELLDKSYYLNHYYFVSLLSLLLIFLPLHH
;
A
#
# COMPACT_ATOMS: atom_id res chain seq x y z
N MET A 1 17.07 34.45 -37.47
CA MET A 1 17.67 33.73 -36.33
C MET A 1 17.16 34.36 -35.04
N THR A 2 15.96 33.99 -34.61
CA THR A 2 15.32 34.50 -33.38
C THR A 2 15.53 33.49 -32.26
N GLY A 3 16.23 33.91 -31.19
CA GLY A 3 16.68 33.05 -30.10
C GLY A 3 15.54 32.61 -29.18
N MET A 4 15.38 31.30 -29.03
CA MET A 4 14.50 30.65 -28.05
C MET A 4 15.18 30.51 -26.67
N ASN A 5 15.63 31.60 -26.07
CA ASN A 5 16.38 31.54 -24.80
C ASN A 5 15.60 32.17 -23.64
N GLY A 6 14.63 31.45 -23.06
CA GLY A 6 13.97 31.93 -21.83
C GLY A 6 12.90 31.07 -21.15
N ALA A 7 12.47 29.94 -21.73
CA ALA A 7 11.27 29.24 -21.25
C ALA A 7 11.43 28.02 -20.30
N PRO A 8 12.60 27.37 -20.08
CA PRO A 8 12.61 26.12 -19.29
C PRO A 8 12.47 26.36 -17.77
N ALA A 9 12.93 27.50 -17.24
CA ALA A 9 12.96 27.75 -15.80
C ALA A 9 11.58 28.06 -15.19
N LEU A 10 10.64 28.57 -15.98
CA LEU A 10 9.34 29.07 -15.51
C LEU A 10 8.37 27.94 -15.11
N TRP A 11 8.48 26.77 -15.73
CA TRP A 11 7.64 25.60 -15.41
C TRP A 11 7.99 24.98 -14.06
N LEU A 12 9.27 24.99 -13.68
CA LEU A 12 9.76 24.46 -12.40
C LEU A 12 9.32 25.30 -11.20
N GLN A 13 9.01 26.58 -11.41
CA GLN A 13 8.62 27.52 -10.36
C GLN A 13 7.10 27.72 -10.25
N ARG A 14 6.30 26.98 -11.04
CA ARG A 14 4.85 27.11 -11.03
C ARG A 14 4.25 26.43 -9.80
N ASN A 15 3.73 27.23 -8.87
CA ASN A 15 2.91 26.72 -7.76
C ASN A 15 1.69 25.96 -8.31
N THR A 16 1.68 24.66 -8.07
CA THR A 16 0.58 23.76 -8.45
C THR A 16 -0.19 23.37 -7.19
N SER A 17 -1.52 23.25 -7.29
CA SER A 17 -2.37 22.89 -6.15
C SER A 17 -2.00 21.50 -5.60
N ILE A 18 -1.97 21.36 -4.28
CA ILE A 18 -1.76 20.09 -3.56
C ILE A 18 -3.03 19.21 -3.54
N VAL A 19 -4.18 19.76 -3.93
CA VAL A 19 -5.49 19.07 -3.85
C VAL A 19 -5.50 17.70 -4.53
N PRO A 20 -4.96 17.49 -5.75
CA PRO A 20 -4.98 16.17 -6.40
C PRO A 20 -4.23 15.11 -5.59
N LEU A 21 -3.14 15.50 -4.92
CA LEU A 21 -2.32 14.64 -4.09
C LEU A 21 -3.09 14.24 -2.81
N VAL A 22 -3.80 15.17 -2.19
CA VAL A 22 -4.69 14.87 -1.04
C VAL A 22 -5.82 13.93 -1.46
N VAL A 23 -6.45 14.16 -2.61
CA VAL A 23 -7.51 13.29 -3.14
C VAL A 23 -6.97 11.87 -3.38
N LEU A 24 -5.79 11.75 -4.01
CA LEU A 24 -5.11 10.47 -4.19
C LEU A 24 -4.92 9.74 -2.85
N ARG A 25 -4.43 10.44 -1.83
CA ARG A 25 -4.23 9.87 -0.48
C ARG A 25 -5.53 9.33 0.12
N VAL A 26 -6.60 10.13 0.09
CA VAL A 26 -7.90 9.76 0.67
C VAL A 26 -8.49 8.56 -0.06
N VAL A 27 -8.54 8.62 -1.39
CA VAL A 27 -9.08 7.53 -2.23
C VAL A 27 -8.26 6.26 -2.06
N PHE A 28 -6.92 6.35 -2.05
CA PHE A 28 -6.05 5.21 -1.79
C PHE A 28 -6.34 4.58 -0.44
N GLY A 29 -6.33 5.35 0.65
CA GLY A 29 -6.58 4.84 2.00
C GLY A 29 -7.95 4.17 2.14
N LEU A 30 -9.02 4.78 1.61
CA LEU A 30 -10.37 4.20 1.64
C LEU A 30 -10.49 2.93 0.81
N THR A 31 -9.87 2.90 -0.37
CA THR A 31 -9.88 1.73 -1.27
C THR A 31 -9.14 0.58 -0.61
N MET A 32 -7.99 0.84 0.01
CA MET A 32 -7.21 -0.17 0.73
C MET A 32 -7.98 -0.67 1.95
N PHE A 33 -8.60 0.21 2.74
CA PHE A 33 -9.42 -0.19 3.88
C PHE A 33 -10.58 -1.11 3.46
N ALA A 34 -11.34 -0.71 2.44
CA ALA A 34 -12.45 -1.51 1.92
C ALA A 34 -11.96 -2.86 1.36
N GLY A 35 -10.83 -2.87 0.66
CA GLY A 35 -10.19 -4.08 0.15
C GLY A 35 -9.77 -5.04 1.26
N THR A 36 -9.08 -4.54 2.29
CA THR A 36 -8.66 -5.32 3.47
C THR A 36 -9.87 -5.89 4.21
N LEU A 37 -10.91 -5.08 4.45
CA LEU A 37 -12.12 -5.54 5.13
C LEU A 37 -12.86 -6.60 4.31
N ARG A 38 -13.00 -6.39 3.00
CA ARG A 38 -13.58 -7.39 2.08
C ARG A 38 -12.79 -8.70 2.11
N PHE A 39 -11.46 -8.63 2.09
CA PHE A 39 -10.59 -9.80 2.10
C PHE A 39 -10.86 -10.67 3.35
N VAL A 40 -10.94 -10.02 4.52
CA VAL A 40 -11.28 -10.69 5.78
C VAL A 40 -12.71 -11.22 5.76
N ALA A 41 -13.69 -10.42 5.32
CA ALA A 41 -15.10 -10.78 5.31
C ALA A 41 -15.42 -11.97 4.37
N MET A 42 -14.66 -12.12 3.29
CA MET A 42 -14.77 -13.27 2.38
C MET A 42 -14.12 -14.55 2.93
N GLY A 43 -13.51 -14.51 4.12
CA GLY A 43 -12.82 -15.64 4.72
C GLY A 43 -11.48 -15.98 4.05
N TRP A 44 -10.95 -15.09 3.20
CA TRP A 44 -9.75 -15.37 2.42
C TRP A 44 -8.48 -15.47 3.27
N VAL A 45 -8.45 -14.86 4.46
CA VAL A 45 -7.35 -15.07 5.42
C VAL A 45 -7.22 -16.54 5.80
N GLU A 46 -8.35 -17.19 6.09
CA GLU A 46 -8.38 -18.60 6.48
C GLU A 46 -8.09 -19.50 5.29
N THR A 47 -8.83 -19.32 4.19
CA THR A 47 -8.79 -20.24 3.06
C THR A 47 -7.50 -20.17 2.25
N LEU A 48 -6.85 -18.99 2.20
CA LEU A 48 -5.65 -18.79 1.37
C LEU A 48 -4.35 -18.91 2.16
N TYR A 49 -4.35 -18.69 3.49
CA TYR A 49 -3.10 -18.66 4.27
C TYR A 49 -3.04 -19.59 5.48
N LEU A 50 -4.18 -19.93 6.10
CA LEU A 50 -4.20 -20.77 7.31
C LEU A 50 -4.50 -22.24 7.01
N GLN A 51 -5.39 -22.51 6.06
CA GLN A 51 -5.76 -23.86 5.64
C GLN A 51 -4.70 -24.57 4.76
N PRO A 52 -4.04 -23.90 3.79
CA PRO A 52 -3.07 -24.58 2.93
C PRO A 52 -1.85 -25.08 3.71
N SER A 53 -1.48 -26.35 3.48
CA SER A 53 -0.31 -26.97 4.10
C SER A 53 1.02 -26.55 3.46
N PHE A 54 0.97 -25.98 2.26
CA PHE A 54 2.14 -25.53 1.50
C PHE A 54 1.85 -24.20 0.82
N HIS A 55 2.84 -23.32 0.81
CA HIS A 55 2.77 -22.01 0.16
C HIS A 55 3.89 -21.86 -0.87
N PHE A 56 3.59 -21.33 -2.05
CA PHE A 56 4.58 -21.11 -3.10
C PHE A 56 5.32 -19.79 -2.87
N THR A 57 6.43 -19.84 -2.15
CA THR A 57 7.20 -18.63 -1.81
C THR A 57 7.96 -18.05 -3.01
N TYR A 58 8.19 -16.74 -3.00
CA TYR A 58 9.09 -16.08 -3.95
C TYR A 58 10.56 -16.50 -3.73
N LEU A 59 11.35 -16.47 -4.81
CA LEU A 59 12.79 -16.74 -4.74
C LEU A 59 13.47 -15.73 -3.80
N GLY A 60 14.19 -16.20 -2.79
CA GLY A 60 14.81 -15.36 -1.75
C GLY A 60 13.91 -15.02 -0.54
N PHE A 61 12.62 -15.37 -0.60
CA PHE A 61 11.64 -15.10 0.47
C PHE A 61 11.07 -16.37 1.10
N GLY A 62 11.76 -17.52 0.98
CA GLY A 62 11.34 -18.79 1.62
C GLY A 62 11.26 -18.76 3.15
N TRP A 63 11.81 -17.71 3.77
CA TRP A 63 11.72 -17.47 5.21
C TRP A 63 10.42 -16.74 5.63
N VAL A 64 9.71 -16.13 4.68
CA VAL A 64 8.41 -15.47 4.93
C VAL A 64 7.35 -16.57 5.00
N LYS A 65 6.70 -16.69 6.16
CA LYS A 65 5.67 -17.70 6.41
C LYS A 65 4.46 -17.06 7.06
N PRO A 66 3.24 -17.59 6.84
CA PRO A 66 2.06 -17.05 7.46
C PRO A 66 2.16 -17.18 8.99
N LEU A 67 1.87 -16.09 9.69
CA LEU A 67 1.69 -16.12 11.12
C LEU A 67 0.50 -17.02 11.47
N PRO A 68 0.59 -17.84 12.54
CA PRO A 68 -0.44 -18.81 12.84
C PRO A 68 -1.70 -18.15 13.44
N GLY A 69 -2.86 -18.64 13.00
CA GLY A 69 -4.17 -18.37 13.58
C GLY A 69 -4.47 -16.88 13.73
N VAL A 70 -4.78 -16.46 14.96
CA VAL A 70 -5.26 -15.10 15.27
C VAL A 70 -4.26 -14.00 14.88
N TRP A 71 -2.96 -14.30 14.86
CA TRP A 71 -1.93 -13.30 14.57
C TRP A 71 -2.01 -12.78 13.14
N LEU A 72 -2.45 -13.61 12.19
CA LEU A 72 -2.68 -13.14 10.83
C LEU A 72 -3.88 -12.19 10.76
N TYR A 73 -4.94 -12.44 11.51
CA TYR A 73 -6.05 -11.49 11.64
C TYR A 73 -5.62 -10.16 12.29
N VAL A 74 -4.69 -10.20 13.25
CA VAL A 74 -4.09 -8.97 13.81
C VAL A 74 -3.33 -8.19 12.75
N VAL A 75 -2.60 -8.85 11.84
CA VAL A 75 -1.93 -8.19 10.69
C VAL A 75 -2.95 -7.46 9.82
N TYR A 76 -4.06 -8.11 9.45
CA TYR A 76 -5.12 -7.48 8.65
C TYR A 76 -5.83 -6.35 9.40
N GLY A 77 -6.05 -6.49 10.72
CA GLY A 77 -6.58 -5.42 11.56
C GLY A 77 -5.67 -4.19 11.62
N ALA A 78 -4.37 -4.40 11.83
CA ALA A 78 -3.37 -3.33 11.81
C ALA A 78 -3.27 -2.67 10.42
N MET A 79 -3.36 -3.46 9.34
CA MET A 79 -3.36 -2.96 7.97
C MET A 79 -4.58 -2.06 7.71
N ALA A 80 -5.77 -2.46 8.17
CA ALA A 80 -6.99 -1.67 8.06
C ALA A 80 -6.88 -0.35 8.86
N LEU A 81 -6.33 -0.39 10.08
CA LEU A 81 -6.08 0.82 10.88
C LEU A 81 -5.09 1.77 10.18
N CYS A 82 -4.03 1.23 9.59
CA CYS A 82 -3.09 2.04 8.81
C CYS A 82 -3.78 2.69 7.60
N ALA A 83 -4.63 1.94 6.88
CA ALA A 83 -5.38 2.45 5.73
C ALA A 83 -6.32 3.62 6.10
N LEU A 84 -6.99 3.54 7.26
CA LEU A 84 -7.79 4.65 7.80
C LEU A 84 -6.91 5.85 8.20
N GLY A 85 -5.76 5.59 8.83
CA GLY A 85 -4.78 6.64 9.15
C GLY A 85 -4.28 7.38 7.90
N ILE A 86 -4.02 6.64 6.81
CA ILE A 86 -3.67 7.20 5.51
C ILE A 86 -4.79 8.09 4.96
N ALA A 87 -6.04 7.60 4.96
CA ALA A 87 -7.17 8.38 4.47
C ALA A 87 -7.35 9.69 5.25
N ALA A 88 -7.33 9.60 6.59
CA ALA A 88 -7.45 10.75 7.49
C ALA A 88 -6.23 11.68 7.45
N GLY A 89 -5.06 11.21 7.00
CA GLY A 89 -3.79 11.93 7.08
C GLY A 89 -3.16 11.91 8.48
N ALA A 90 -3.71 11.14 9.41
CA ALA A 90 -3.19 11.02 10.78
C ALA A 90 -1.90 10.18 10.79
N PHE A 91 -0.84 10.71 11.42
CA PHE A 91 0.48 10.06 11.47
C PHE A 91 0.93 9.52 10.11
N TYR A 92 0.65 10.27 9.03
CA TYR A 92 0.69 9.80 7.64
C TYR A 92 1.88 8.91 7.28
N ARG A 93 3.11 9.35 7.60
CA ARG A 93 4.32 8.58 7.29
C ARG A 93 4.37 7.24 8.02
N VAL A 94 3.97 7.22 9.29
CA VAL A 94 3.92 5.98 10.09
C VAL A 94 2.84 5.05 9.53
N SER A 95 1.67 5.58 9.21
CA SER A 95 0.59 4.79 8.61
C SER A 95 0.96 4.23 7.23
N MET A 96 1.64 5.00 6.39
CA MET A 96 2.14 4.53 5.09
C MET A 96 3.21 3.45 5.22
N VAL A 97 4.20 3.63 6.10
CA VAL A 97 5.25 2.63 6.35
C VAL A 97 4.63 1.35 6.91
N GLY A 98 3.74 1.47 7.90
CA GLY A 98 3.02 0.33 8.47
C GLY A 98 2.21 -0.41 7.42
N PHE A 99 1.42 0.32 6.62
CA PHE A 99 0.63 -0.28 5.53
C PHE A 99 1.51 -0.99 4.51
N PHE A 100 2.59 -0.35 4.02
CA PHE A 100 3.52 -0.93 3.06
C PHE A 100 4.11 -2.24 3.59
N LEU A 101 4.64 -2.24 4.82
CA LEU A 101 5.25 -3.44 5.40
C LEU A 101 4.24 -4.57 5.59
N LEU A 102 3.05 -4.27 6.12
CA LEU A 102 2.01 -5.28 6.34
C LEU A 102 1.48 -5.84 5.01
N PHE A 103 1.19 -4.98 4.05
CA PHE A 103 0.64 -5.38 2.75
C PHE A 103 1.66 -6.18 1.94
N SER A 104 2.90 -5.70 1.83
CA SER A 104 3.96 -6.43 1.12
C SER A 104 4.31 -7.74 1.82
N TYR A 105 4.26 -7.81 3.17
CA TYR A 105 4.37 -9.08 3.88
C TYR A 105 3.28 -10.06 3.42
N THR A 106 2.00 -9.65 3.38
CA THR A 106 0.92 -10.55 2.94
C THR A 106 1.04 -10.98 1.48
N GLU A 107 1.56 -10.11 0.61
CA GLU A 107 1.79 -10.46 -0.80
C GLU A 107 2.93 -11.48 -0.96
N LEU A 108 3.97 -11.37 -0.13
CA LEU A 108 5.13 -12.28 -0.16
C LEU A 108 4.83 -13.68 0.39
N LEU A 109 3.69 -13.89 1.05
CA LEU A 109 3.31 -15.19 1.63
C LEU A 109 3.12 -16.28 0.58
N ASP A 110 2.50 -15.96 -0.56
CA ASP A 110 2.26 -16.94 -1.62
C ASP A 110 2.16 -16.30 -3.00
N LYS A 111 3.05 -16.72 -3.90
CA LYS A 111 3.11 -16.30 -5.30
C LYS A 111 1.89 -16.76 -6.12
N SER A 112 1.19 -17.79 -5.69
CA SER A 112 0.02 -18.34 -6.42
C SER A 112 -1.17 -17.39 -6.39
N TYR A 113 -1.23 -16.50 -5.39
CA TYR A 113 -2.22 -15.45 -5.28
C TYR A 113 -1.71 -14.08 -5.78
N TYR A 114 -0.60 -14.08 -6.51
CA TYR A 114 -0.05 -12.89 -7.12
C TYR A 114 -1.02 -12.26 -8.11
N LEU A 115 -1.16 -10.94 -8.00
CA LEU A 115 -1.94 -10.13 -8.93
C LEU A 115 -1.17 -8.85 -9.23
N ASN A 116 -1.09 -8.46 -10.51
CA ASN A 116 -0.36 -7.26 -10.94
C ASN A 116 -0.82 -5.98 -10.22
N HIS A 117 -2.08 -5.94 -9.76
CA HIS A 117 -2.60 -4.79 -9.03
C HIS A 117 -2.14 -4.76 -7.57
N TYR A 118 -1.82 -5.90 -6.94
CA TYR A 118 -1.23 -5.92 -5.60
C TYR A 118 0.23 -5.48 -5.66
N TYR A 119 0.98 -5.93 -6.66
CA TYR A 119 2.32 -5.41 -6.93
C TYR A 119 2.32 -3.89 -7.12
N PHE A 120 1.36 -3.35 -7.88
CA PHE A 120 1.18 -1.92 -8.03
C PHE A 120 0.92 -1.22 -6.69
N VAL A 121 0.08 -1.79 -5.81
CA VAL A 121 -0.18 -1.24 -4.46
C VAL A 121 1.09 -1.22 -3.60
N SER A 122 1.90 -2.28 -3.62
CA SER A 122 3.20 -2.33 -2.93
C SER A 122 4.13 -1.21 -3.39
N LEU A 123 4.28 -1.01 -4.71
CA LEU A 123 5.11 0.07 -5.26
C LEU A 123 4.54 1.47 -4.98
N LEU A 124 3.23 1.65 -5.15
CA LEU A 124 2.56 2.93 -4.92
C LEU A 124 2.64 3.32 -3.45
N SER A 125 2.43 2.38 -2.53
CA SER A 125 2.57 2.66 -1.09
C SER A 125 4.00 3.02 -0.72
N LEU A 126 5.01 2.35 -1.27
CA LEU A 126 6.42 2.74 -1.10
C LEU A 126 6.69 4.16 -1.59
N LEU A 127 6.19 4.53 -2.77
CA LEU A 127 6.35 5.87 -3.32
C LEU A 127 5.70 6.92 -2.40
N LEU A 128 4.45 6.66 -1.98
CA LEU A 128 3.65 7.56 -1.17
C LEU A 128 4.29 7.88 0.20
N ILE A 129 5.11 6.99 0.78
CA ILE A 129 5.89 7.27 2.01
C ILE A 129 6.70 8.56 1.88
N PHE A 130 7.27 8.84 0.72
CA PHE A 130 8.17 9.97 0.50
C PHE A 130 7.46 11.26 0.12
N LEU A 131 6.17 11.20 -0.25
CA LEU A 131 5.42 12.39 -0.65
C LEU A 131 4.92 13.18 0.58
N PRO A 132 5.10 14.52 0.63
CA PRO A 132 4.57 15.35 1.69
C PRO A 132 3.06 15.56 1.51
N LEU A 133 2.28 14.56 1.94
CA LEU A 133 0.82 14.53 1.81
C LEU A 133 0.09 14.95 3.10
N HIS A 134 0.75 15.70 3.98
CA HIS A 134 0.29 16.03 5.34
C HIS A 134 -0.14 17.50 5.52
N HIS A 135 -0.51 18.19 4.45
CA HIS A 135 -1.00 19.57 4.47
C HIS A 135 -2.37 19.69 3.81
#